data_AF-A0A1R3KD93-F1
#
_entry.id   AF-A0A1R3KD93-F1
#
_cell.length_a   1.000
_cell.length_b   1.000
_cell.length_c   1.000
_cell.angle_alpha   90.00
_cell.angle_beta   90.00
_cell.angle_gamma   90.00
#
_symmetry.space_group_name_H-M   'P 1'
#
loop_
_entity.id
_entity.type
_entity.pdbx_description
1 polymer ?
#
loop_
_entity_poly.entity_id
_entity_poly.type
_entity_poly.pdbx_seq_one_letter_code
_entity_poly.pdbx_strand_id
1 'polypeptide(L)'
;MSQGHSRRDKVGHDQHFSLQEPITIGEALQTTAISAGDKAIDSSDAAAIQAAERRATGGHDERQYSGLGASAKAAALFNARATGDVAKITISDVLSDASSKLRHDKAVTKEDAEAVRGAELRSKPEFEAVATPGGVADTIGKAARVNQHDDVT
;
A
#
# COMPACT_ATOMS: atom_id res chain seq x y z
N MET A 1 30.73 56.67 -22.05
CA MET A 1 29.94 56.12 -23.18
C MET A 1 29.37 54.78 -22.72
N SER A 2 28.08 54.58 -22.99
CA SER A 2 27.18 53.57 -22.43
C SER A 2 26.98 52.41 -23.42
N GLN A 3 26.85 51.17 -22.89
CA GLN A 3 26.23 49.93 -23.45
C GLN A 3 26.77 49.35 -24.79
N GLY A 4 26.74 48.03 -25.06
CA GLY A 4 26.16 46.90 -24.33
C GLY A 4 26.39 45.50 -24.97
N HIS A 5 26.08 44.46 -24.16
CA HIS A 5 25.45 43.15 -24.43
C HIS A 5 25.96 42.17 -25.53
N SER A 6 26.38 40.97 -25.10
CA SER A 6 25.84 39.66 -25.56
C SER A 6 26.34 38.51 -24.65
N ARG A 7 25.49 37.99 -23.74
CA ARG A 7 24.83 36.65 -23.74
C ARG A 7 25.79 35.47 -23.49
N ARG A 8 25.73 34.86 -22.29
CA ARG A 8 25.17 33.51 -21.96
C ARG A 8 26.02 32.39 -22.59
N ASP A 9 26.58 31.44 -21.83
CA ASP A 9 25.84 30.48 -21.01
C ASP A 9 26.47 30.17 -19.64
N LYS A 10 25.62 30.20 -18.61
CA LYS A 10 25.79 29.42 -17.38
C LYS A 10 25.18 28.06 -17.65
N VAL A 11 25.93 26.98 -17.55
CA VAL A 11 25.33 25.66 -17.28
C VAL A 11 25.56 25.40 -15.80
N GLY A 12 24.64 25.92 -14.99
CA GLY A 12 24.38 25.34 -13.68
C GLY A 12 23.87 23.94 -13.92
N HIS A 13 24.60 22.94 -13.40
CA HIS A 13 24.02 21.63 -13.16
C HIS A 13 23.17 21.77 -11.89
N ASP A 14 22.06 22.48 -12.03
CA ASP A 14 20.99 22.56 -11.05
C ASP A 14 20.06 21.35 -11.24
N GLN A 15 19.51 20.89 -10.12
CA GLN A 15 18.42 19.91 -9.99
C GLN A 15 18.82 18.44 -10.03
N HIS A 16 19.31 17.95 -8.89
CA HIS A 16 19.08 16.56 -8.50
C HIS A 16 17.57 16.40 -8.27
N PHE A 17 16.88 16.09 -9.36
CA PHE A 17 15.48 15.70 -9.45
C PHE A 17 15.01 14.82 -8.28
N SER A 18 14.28 15.39 -7.32
CA SER A 18 13.32 14.68 -6.47
C SER A 18 12.07 14.31 -7.29
N LEU A 19 12.25 13.49 -8.33
CA LEU A 19 11.24 13.15 -9.35
C LEU A 19 10.36 11.93 -9.05
N GLN A 20 10.54 11.25 -7.92
CA GLN A 20 9.65 10.12 -7.62
C GLN A 20 8.35 10.67 -7.04
N GLU A 21 7.25 10.46 -7.76
CA GLU A 21 5.93 10.67 -7.18
C GLU A 21 5.81 9.83 -5.90
N PRO A 22 5.22 10.38 -4.83
CA PRO A 22 5.14 9.67 -3.56
C PRO A 22 4.32 8.38 -3.74
N ILE A 23 4.83 7.29 -3.19
CA ILE A 23 4.22 5.96 -3.30
C ILE A 23 2.82 6.00 -2.68
N THR A 24 1.81 5.61 -3.43
CA THR A 24 0.42 5.56 -2.95
C THR A 24 0.09 4.28 -2.19
N ILE A 25 -1.03 4.29 -1.46
CA ILE A 25 -1.50 3.10 -0.74
C ILE A 25 -1.81 1.96 -1.72
N GLY A 26 -2.44 2.27 -2.86
CA GLY A 26 -2.73 1.30 -3.91
C GLY A 26 -1.49 0.68 -4.55
N GLU A 27 -0.45 1.48 -4.80
CA GLU A 27 0.83 0.98 -5.31
C GLU A 27 1.54 0.06 -4.31
N ALA A 28 1.54 0.43 -3.03
CA ALA A 28 2.09 -0.42 -1.97
C ALA A 28 1.29 -1.73 -1.81
N LEU A 29 -0.04 -1.69 -1.92
CA LEU A 29 -0.87 -2.90 -1.94
C LEU A 29 -0.56 -3.78 -3.15
N GLN A 30 -0.41 -3.20 -4.33
CA GLN A 30 -0.04 -3.93 -5.55
C GLN A 30 1.36 -4.54 -5.45
N THR A 31 2.30 -3.84 -4.81
CA THR A 31 3.64 -4.38 -4.51
C THR A 31 3.55 -5.60 -3.59
N THR A 32 2.57 -5.64 -2.69
CA THR A 32 2.36 -6.80 -1.80
C THR A 32 1.95 -8.06 -2.59
N ALA A 33 1.25 -7.91 -3.72
CA ALA A 33 0.98 -9.02 -4.63
C ALA A 33 2.26 -9.63 -5.22
N ILE A 34 3.36 -8.89 -5.27
CA ILE A 34 4.65 -9.39 -5.76
C ILE A 34 5.40 -10.09 -4.61
N SER A 35 5.43 -9.49 -3.41
CA SER A 35 6.23 -10.00 -2.29
C SER A 35 5.60 -11.17 -1.54
N ALA A 36 4.27 -11.26 -1.51
CA ALA A 36 3.52 -12.27 -0.80
C ALA A 36 2.41 -12.88 -1.65
N GLY A 37 2.55 -12.83 -2.98
CA GLY A 37 1.51 -13.17 -3.94
C GLY A 37 0.86 -14.53 -3.74
N ASP A 38 1.67 -15.57 -3.53
CA ASP A 38 1.21 -16.96 -3.36
C ASP A 38 0.57 -17.24 -1.99
N LYS A 39 0.64 -16.29 -1.05
CA LYS A 39 0.06 -16.47 0.28
C LYS A 39 -1.46 -16.49 0.16
N ALA A 40 -2.09 -17.56 0.65
CA ALA A 40 -3.53 -17.61 0.84
C ALA A 40 -3.96 -16.55 1.86
N ILE A 41 -4.99 -15.77 1.52
CA ILE A 41 -5.49 -14.71 2.40
C ILE A 41 -6.09 -15.30 3.68
N ASP A 42 -5.69 -14.75 4.82
CA ASP A 42 -6.25 -15.00 6.14
C ASP A 42 -6.99 -13.77 6.71
N SER A 43 -7.53 -13.90 7.93
CA SER A 43 -8.29 -12.82 8.59
C SER A 43 -7.43 -11.61 8.94
N SER A 44 -6.13 -11.79 9.19
CA SER A 44 -5.20 -10.72 9.50
C SER A 44 -4.86 -9.91 8.26
N ASP A 45 -4.60 -10.59 7.13
CA ASP A 45 -4.43 -9.92 5.84
C ASP A 45 -5.67 -9.11 5.47
N ALA A 46 -6.85 -9.72 5.60
CA ALA A 46 -8.11 -9.06 5.28
C ALA A 46 -8.33 -7.78 6.12
N ALA A 47 -7.96 -7.82 7.40
CA ALA A 47 -8.02 -6.64 8.28
C ALA A 47 -7.04 -5.55 7.85
N ALA A 48 -5.81 -5.92 7.47
CA ALA A 48 -4.79 -4.99 6.99
C ALA A 48 -5.19 -4.34 5.65
N ILE A 49 -5.70 -5.12 4.69
CA ILE A 49 -6.18 -4.63 3.38
C ILE A 49 -7.35 -3.66 3.58
N GLN A 50 -8.32 -4.02 4.43
CA GLN A 50 -9.46 -3.14 4.73
C GLN A 50 -9.02 -1.85 5.43
N ALA A 51 -8.02 -1.91 6.31
CA ALA A 51 -7.47 -0.70 6.91
C ALA A 51 -6.81 0.18 5.84
N ALA A 52 -5.99 -0.39 4.96
CA ALA A 52 -5.33 0.33 3.88
C ALA A 52 -6.33 1.02 2.94
N GLU A 53 -7.36 0.30 2.48
CA GLU A 53 -8.42 0.87 1.64
C GLU A 53 -9.14 2.06 2.30
N ARG A 54 -9.47 1.96 3.60
CA ARG A 54 -10.10 3.06 4.34
C ARG A 54 -9.19 4.28 4.44
N ARG A 55 -7.88 4.05 4.58
CA ARG A 55 -6.88 5.13 4.60
C ARG A 55 -6.72 5.77 3.23
N ALA A 56 -6.73 4.98 2.17
CA ALA A 56 -6.68 5.48 0.79
C ALA A 56 -7.88 6.39 0.51
N THR A 57 -9.09 5.90 0.75
CA THR A 57 -10.33 6.59 0.37
C THR A 57 -10.79 7.69 1.34
N GLY A 58 -10.09 7.90 2.46
CA GLY A 58 -10.46 8.90 3.46
C GLY A 58 -11.84 8.68 4.10
N GLY A 59 -12.42 7.49 3.97
CA GLY A 59 -13.80 7.20 4.39
C GLY A 59 -14.89 7.77 3.47
N HIS A 60 -14.53 8.30 2.30
CA HIS A 60 -15.46 8.86 1.32
C HIS A 60 -16.09 7.81 0.39
N ASP A 61 -15.58 6.58 0.37
CA ASP A 61 -16.19 5.50 -0.42
C ASP A 61 -17.29 4.80 0.40
N GLU A 62 -18.54 5.15 0.08
CA GLU A 62 -19.75 4.49 0.61
C GLU A 62 -19.89 3.02 0.12
N ARG A 63 -18.99 2.56 -0.76
CA ARG A 63 -18.97 1.19 -1.31
C ARG A 63 -18.26 0.18 -0.40
N GLN A 64 -18.62 0.15 0.88
CA GLN A 64 -18.10 -0.83 1.85
C GLN A 64 -18.32 -2.30 1.41
N TYR A 65 -19.18 -2.54 0.42
CA TYR A 65 -19.56 -3.86 -0.07
C TYR A 65 -18.82 -4.34 -1.33
N SER A 66 -18.01 -3.52 -2.01
CA SER A 66 -17.37 -3.90 -3.28
C SER A 66 -15.87 -3.55 -3.41
N GLY A 67 -15.22 -3.20 -2.29
CA GLY A 67 -13.79 -2.85 -2.26
C GLY A 67 -12.84 -4.04 -2.08
N LEU A 68 -11.54 -3.76 -2.16
CA LEU A 68 -10.44 -4.69 -1.85
C LEU A 68 -10.62 -5.30 -0.45
N GLY A 69 -11.04 -4.51 0.54
CA GLY A 69 -11.27 -5.00 1.90
C GLY A 69 -12.42 -6.00 1.98
N ALA A 70 -13.49 -5.79 1.20
CA ALA A 70 -14.62 -6.72 1.12
C ALA A 70 -14.23 -8.02 0.41
N SER A 71 -13.50 -7.93 -0.70
CA SER A 71 -12.96 -9.08 -1.43
C SER A 71 -12.01 -9.91 -0.56
N ALA A 72 -11.09 -9.27 0.15
CA ALA A 72 -10.17 -9.95 1.05
C ALA A 72 -10.89 -10.65 2.20
N LYS A 73 -11.94 -10.03 2.77
CA LYS A 73 -12.75 -10.67 3.81
C LYS A 73 -13.50 -11.90 3.29
N ALA A 74 -14.08 -11.82 2.09
CA ALA A 74 -14.73 -12.95 1.47
C ALA A 74 -13.72 -14.08 1.18
N ALA A 75 -12.54 -13.74 0.68
CA ALA A 75 -11.43 -14.67 0.46
C ALA A 75 -10.99 -15.37 1.75
N ALA A 76 -10.77 -14.61 2.83
CA ALA A 76 -10.41 -15.18 4.13
C ALA A 76 -11.48 -16.17 4.64
N LEU A 77 -12.76 -15.81 4.54
CA LEU A 77 -13.87 -16.68 4.97
C LEU A 77 -13.96 -17.96 4.13
N PHE A 78 -13.76 -17.84 2.82
CA PHE A 78 -13.70 -18.98 1.91
C PHE A 78 -12.51 -19.89 2.24
N ASN A 79 -11.30 -19.31 2.34
CA ASN A 79 -10.07 -20.03 2.64
C ASN A 79 -10.09 -20.74 4.00
N ALA A 80 -10.75 -20.15 5.00
CA ALA A 80 -10.93 -20.74 6.32
C ALA A 80 -11.86 -21.97 6.31
N ARG A 81 -12.77 -22.05 5.34
CA ARG A 81 -13.71 -23.18 5.16
C ARG A 81 -13.23 -24.20 4.13
N ALA A 82 -12.28 -23.83 3.29
CA ALA A 82 -11.70 -24.69 2.28
C ALA A 82 -10.96 -25.87 2.94
N THR A 83 -11.33 -27.10 2.56
CA THR A 83 -10.72 -28.35 3.02
C THR A 83 -10.17 -29.13 1.83
N GLY A 84 -9.12 -29.94 2.05
CA GLY A 84 -8.46 -30.71 0.98
C GLY A 84 -7.75 -29.82 -0.04
N ASP A 85 -7.71 -30.26 -1.30
CA ASP A 85 -7.01 -29.61 -2.42
C ASP A 85 -7.78 -28.42 -3.06
N VAL A 86 -8.71 -27.81 -2.33
CA VAL A 86 -9.43 -26.62 -2.83
C VAL A 86 -8.43 -25.47 -3.00
N ALA A 87 -8.33 -24.94 -4.22
CA ALA A 87 -7.53 -23.77 -4.52
C ALA A 87 -8.00 -22.57 -3.66
N LYS A 88 -7.08 -22.06 -2.84
CA LYS A 88 -7.32 -20.90 -1.98
C LYS A 88 -7.12 -19.61 -2.76
N ILE A 89 -7.87 -18.59 -2.37
CA ILE A 89 -7.73 -17.24 -2.93
C ILE A 89 -6.52 -16.57 -2.29
N THR A 90 -5.61 -16.07 -3.12
CA THR A 90 -4.30 -15.56 -2.71
C THR A 90 -4.26 -14.03 -2.66
N ILE A 91 -3.17 -13.48 -2.10
CA ILE A 91 -2.93 -12.03 -2.09
C ILE A 91 -2.88 -11.49 -3.52
N SER A 92 -2.25 -12.19 -4.46
CA SER A 92 -2.22 -11.78 -5.87
C SER A 92 -3.60 -11.66 -6.49
N ASP A 93 -4.50 -12.61 -6.21
CA ASP A 93 -5.86 -12.60 -6.76
C ASP A 93 -6.65 -11.34 -6.37
N VAL A 94 -6.35 -10.77 -5.19
CA VAL A 94 -7.06 -9.59 -4.67
C VAL A 94 -6.33 -8.28 -4.99
N LEU A 95 -5.00 -8.25 -4.88
CA LEU A 95 -4.22 -7.00 -4.88
C LEU A 95 -3.51 -6.65 -6.20
N SER A 96 -3.47 -7.53 -7.21
CA SER A 96 -2.71 -7.28 -8.45
C SER A 96 -3.08 -5.98 -9.19
N ASP A 97 -4.32 -5.51 -9.02
CA ASP A 97 -4.81 -4.26 -9.64
C ASP A 97 -5.19 -3.20 -8.59
N ALA A 98 -4.63 -3.26 -7.39
CA ALA A 98 -5.05 -2.43 -6.26
C ALA A 98 -5.00 -0.92 -6.56
N SER A 99 -3.94 -0.45 -7.23
CA SER A 99 -3.79 0.95 -7.63
C SER A 99 -4.96 1.46 -8.49
N SER A 100 -5.44 0.64 -9.43
CA SER A 100 -6.56 0.99 -10.32
C SER A 100 -7.94 0.93 -9.63
N LYS A 101 -8.04 0.19 -8.53
CA LYS A 101 -9.30 -0.04 -7.79
C LYS A 101 -9.55 1.01 -6.71
N LEU A 102 -8.53 1.76 -6.29
CA LEU A 102 -8.64 2.83 -5.30
C LEU A 102 -8.82 4.19 -5.99
N ARG A 103 -10.08 4.60 -6.21
CA ARG A 103 -10.42 5.83 -6.97
C ARG A 103 -9.94 7.14 -6.34
N HIS A 104 -9.77 7.14 -5.02
CA HIS A 104 -9.31 8.29 -4.24
C HIS A 104 -7.96 7.99 -3.57
N ASP A 105 -7.12 7.20 -4.23
CA ASP A 105 -5.83 6.81 -3.67
C ASP A 105 -4.98 8.02 -3.30
N LYS A 106 -4.19 7.86 -2.25
CA LYS A 106 -3.34 8.92 -1.70
C LYS A 106 -1.97 8.37 -1.34
N ALA A 107 -0.99 9.28 -1.25
CA ALA A 107 0.34 8.97 -0.75
C ALA A 107 0.26 8.32 0.63
N VAL A 108 1.08 7.27 0.82
CA VAL A 108 1.24 6.59 2.11
C VAL A 108 1.91 7.54 3.11
N THR A 109 1.33 7.67 4.30
CA THR A 109 1.96 8.33 5.45
C THR A 109 2.34 7.34 6.55
N LYS A 110 3.07 7.82 7.56
CA LYS A 110 3.43 7.02 8.74
C LYS A 110 2.19 6.53 9.50
N GLU A 111 1.21 7.41 9.66
CA GLU A 111 -0.04 7.15 10.37
C GLU A 111 -0.87 6.08 9.65
N ASP A 112 -0.85 6.07 8.31
CA ASP A 112 -1.47 5.00 7.53
C ASP A 112 -0.81 3.65 7.83
N ALA A 113 0.53 3.61 7.82
CA ALA A 113 1.28 2.39 8.12
C ALA A 113 1.04 1.87 9.54
N GLU A 114 0.99 2.75 10.53
CA GLU A 114 0.68 2.40 11.92
C GLU A 114 -0.75 1.88 12.07
N ALA A 115 -1.72 2.50 11.39
CA ALA A 115 -3.10 2.05 11.39
C ALA A 115 -3.27 0.66 10.76
N VAL A 116 -2.61 0.41 9.62
CA VAL A 116 -2.60 -0.88 8.92
C VAL A 116 -1.94 -1.95 9.77
N ARG A 117 -0.76 -1.67 10.33
CA ARG A 117 -0.06 -2.58 11.24
C ARG A 117 -0.90 -2.90 12.48
N GLY A 118 -1.55 -1.89 13.07
CA GLY A 118 -2.46 -2.10 14.20
C GLY A 118 -3.65 -2.99 13.84
N ALA A 119 -4.21 -2.86 12.63
CA ALA A 119 -5.29 -3.72 12.16
C ALA A 119 -4.84 -5.17 11.97
N GLU A 120 -3.68 -5.39 11.35
CA GLU A 120 -3.09 -6.72 11.17
C GLU A 120 -2.91 -7.42 12.53
N LEU A 121 -2.25 -6.74 13.48
CA LEU A 121 -1.90 -7.30 14.79
C LEU A 121 -3.13 -7.60 15.65
N ARG A 122 -4.15 -6.74 15.64
CA ARG A 122 -5.41 -6.98 16.39
C ARG A 122 -6.17 -8.20 15.90
N SER A 123 -5.95 -8.61 14.65
CA SER A 123 -6.59 -9.77 14.05
C SER A 123 -5.77 -11.05 14.17
N LYS A 124 -4.55 -10.98 14.74
CA LYS A 124 -3.72 -12.16 15.04
C LYS A 124 -3.97 -12.67 16.47
N PRO A 125 -3.77 -13.98 16.71
CA PRO A 125 -3.71 -14.51 18.07
C PRO A 125 -2.53 -13.88 18.83
N GLU A 126 -2.65 -13.75 20.16
CA GLU A 126 -1.66 -13.04 21.01
C GLU A 126 -0.23 -13.57 20.87
N PHE A 127 -0.06 -14.86 20.58
CA PHE A 127 1.25 -15.50 20.39
C PHE A 127 1.93 -15.14 19.05
N GLU A 128 1.22 -14.49 18.12
CA GLU A 128 1.72 -14.07 16.79
C GLU A 128 1.65 -12.53 16.63
N ALA A 129 2.04 -11.78 17.67
CA ALA A 129 1.99 -10.31 17.69
C ALA A 129 3.08 -9.61 16.85
N VAL A 130 3.39 -10.14 15.66
CA VAL A 130 4.33 -9.53 14.70
C VAL A 130 3.68 -9.36 13.33
N ALA A 131 4.06 -8.30 12.63
CA ALA A 131 3.60 -8.06 11.26
C ALA A 131 4.11 -9.17 10.34
N THR A 132 3.31 -9.56 9.36
CA THR A 132 3.71 -10.62 8.41
C THR A 132 4.87 -10.10 7.54
N PRO A 133 6.06 -10.73 7.56
CA PRO A 133 7.16 -10.31 6.71
C PRO A 133 6.75 -10.33 5.23
N GLY A 134 6.99 -9.23 4.51
CA GLY A 134 6.58 -9.09 3.10
C GLY A 134 5.07 -8.99 2.87
N GLY A 135 4.25 -9.01 3.93
CA GLY A 135 2.81 -8.81 3.86
C GLY A 135 2.42 -7.32 3.82
N VAL A 136 1.11 -7.08 3.91
CA VAL A 136 0.53 -5.74 3.69
C VAL A 136 1.11 -4.67 4.63
N ALA A 137 1.20 -4.93 5.93
CA ALA A 137 1.71 -3.93 6.87
C ALA A 137 3.20 -3.65 6.71
N ASP A 138 4.00 -4.65 6.37
CA ASP A 138 5.44 -4.50 6.11
C ASP A 138 5.69 -3.65 4.85
N THR A 139 4.98 -3.95 3.76
CA THR A 139 5.10 -3.22 2.50
C THR A 139 4.61 -1.77 2.62
N ILE A 140 3.47 -1.53 3.26
CA ILE A 140 2.97 -0.17 3.55
C ILE A 140 3.96 0.58 4.46
N GLY A 141 4.53 -0.08 5.46
CA GLY A 141 5.55 0.50 6.33
C GLY A 141 6.83 0.88 5.59
N LYS A 142 7.26 0.09 4.61
CA LYS A 142 8.40 0.43 3.72
C LYS A 142 8.07 1.63 2.84
N ALA A 143 6.89 1.64 2.20
CA ALA A 143 6.44 2.76 1.38
C ALA A 143 6.38 4.08 2.17
N ALA A 144 5.83 4.05 3.39
CA ALA A 144 5.78 5.21 4.28
C ALA A 144 7.17 5.79 4.60
N ARG A 145 8.18 4.93 4.75
CA ARG A 145 9.57 5.35 5.03
C ARG A 145 10.24 5.97 3.81
N VAL A 146 9.99 5.42 2.62
CA VAL A 146 10.48 5.99 1.36
C VAL A 146 9.90 7.40 1.18
N ASN A 147 8.57 7.54 1.29
CA ASN A 147 7.91 8.84 1.17
C ASN A 147 8.41 9.88 2.19
N GLN A 148 8.78 9.47 3.41
CA GLN A 148 9.36 10.38 4.41
C GLN A 148 10.77 10.86 4.08
N HIS A 149 11.56 10.04 3.39
CA HIS A 149 12.92 10.41 3.00
C HIS A 149 12.93 11.38 1.82
N ASP A 150 11.95 11.25 0.92
CA ASP A 150 11.80 12.14 -0.23
C ASP A 150 11.22 13.52 0.14
N ASP A 151 10.49 13.64 1.27
CA ASP A 151 9.93 14.92 1.75
C ASP A 151 10.99 15.85 2.42
N VAL A 152 12.16 15.32 2.79
CA VAL A 152 13.16 16.01 3.64
C VAL A 152 14.41 16.47 2.88
N THR A 153 14.47 16.31 1.55
CA THR A 153 15.66 16.66 0.74
C THR A 153 15.34 17.63 -0.38
#